data_AF-A0A7W7KN23-F1
#
_entry.id   AF-A0A7W7KN23-F1
#
_cell.length_a   1.000
_cell.length_b   1.000
_cell.length_c   1.000
_cell.angle_alpha   90.00
_cell.angle_beta   90.00
_cell.angle_gamma   90.00
#
_symmetry.space_group_name_H-M   'P 1'
#
loop_
_entity.id
_entity.type
_entity.pdbx_description
1 polymer ?
#
loop_
_entity_poly.entity_id
_entity_poly.type
_entity_poly.pdbx_seq_one_letter_code
_entity_poly.pdbx_strand_id
1 'polypeptide(L)'
;MVARLAAGRVEAYTAAQFLNQQAAEGSNFHTLLASIEDEKLRVKALAEKANASIRMPVRWTSAQKIDLARRDRLDPSHDEKYNTVTHILVLDELRDGRFYRPAKSLLCTSPQANNGKYWTGDFQVHGSSIEGQYVRKVTCVTCLRAAEKWAELEHPVDPVVVLE
;
A
#
# COMPACT_ATOMS: atom_id res chain seq x y z
N MET A 1 65.28 -21.94 5.98
CA MET A 1 64.01 -22.14 5.24
C MET A 1 63.14 -20.92 5.50
N VAL A 2 62.66 -20.29 4.43
CA VAL A 2 62.30 -18.87 4.33
C VAL A 2 61.06 -18.50 5.14
N ALA A 3 61.20 -17.57 6.09
CA ALA A 3 60.07 -16.84 6.67
C ALA A 3 59.58 -15.81 5.64
N ARG A 4 58.41 -16.05 5.04
CA ARG A 4 57.67 -15.04 4.28
C ARG A 4 56.77 -14.27 5.24
N LEU A 5 57.25 -13.14 5.74
CA LEU A 5 56.40 -12.12 6.36
C LEU A 5 55.78 -11.30 5.24
N ALA A 6 54.50 -11.53 4.97
CA ALA A 6 53.70 -10.64 4.13
C ALA A 6 53.51 -9.32 4.89
N ALA A 7 54.17 -8.26 4.42
CA ALA A 7 53.97 -6.90 4.90
C ALA A 7 52.56 -6.42 4.50
N GLY A 8 51.59 -6.62 5.37
CA GLY A 8 50.30 -5.96 5.26
C GLY A 8 50.47 -4.49 5.61
N ARG A 9 50.41 -3.59 4.61
CA ARG A 9 50.18 -2.16 4.85
C ARG A 9 48.78 -2.02 5.44
N VAL A 10 48.68 -1.68 6.72
CA VAL A 10 47.48 -1.07 7.27
C VAL A 10 47.62 0.42 6.96
N GLU A 11 46.89 0.93 5.96
CA GLU A 11 46.83 2.37 5.71
C GLU A 11 46.13 3.02 6.91
N ALA A 12 46.87 3.83 7.66
CA ALA A 12 46.32 4.61 8.75
C ALA A 12 45.43 5.71 8.15
N TYR A 13 44.12 5.55 8.23
CA TYR A 13 43.16 6.60 7.89
C TYR A 13 43.40 7.80 8.80
N THR A 14 43.63 8.97 8.20
CA THR A 14 43.75 10.22 8.94
C THR A 14 42.40 10.59 9.55
N ALA A 15 42.40 11.31 10.69
CA ALA A 15 41.17 11.77 11.33
C ALA A 15 40.27 12.58 10.37
N ALA A 16 40.87 13.33 9.43
CA ALA A 16 40.16 14.05 8.38
C ALA A 16 39.46 13.09 7.38
N GLN A 17 40.09 11.98 7.00
CA GLN A 17 39.46 10.97 6.13
C GLN A 17 38.30 10.27 6.84
N PHE A 18 38.43 9.97 8.14
CA PHE A 18 37.35 9.38 8.93
C PHE A 18 36.14 10.32 9.07
N LEU A 19 36.38 11.60 9.37
CA LEU A 19 35.33 12.61 9.47
C LEU A 19 34.63 12.84 8.11
N ASN A 20 35.40 12.88 7.01
CA ASN A 20 34.85 13.00 5.66
C ASN A 20 34.01 11.77 5.27
N GLN A 21 34.43 10.57 5.66
CA GLN A 21 33.68 9.34 5.42
C GLN A 21 32.36 9.32 6.20
N GLN A 22 32.38 9.69 7.49
CA GLN A 22 31.16 9.80 8.29
C GLN A 22 30.19 10.86 7.76
N ALA A 23 30.70 12.00 7.31
CA ALA A 23 29.88 13.04 6.68
C ALA A 23 29.27 12.57 5.34
N ALA A 24 30.04 11.85 4.52
CA ALA A 24 29.55 11.28 3.27
C ALA A 24 28.48 10.20 3.48
N GLU A 25 28.68 9.30 4.46
CA GLU A 25 27.70 8.28 4.84
C GLU A 25 26.40 8.90 5.38
N GLY A 26 26.51 9.92 6.25
CA GLY A 26 25.36 10.68 6.74
C GLY A 26 24.61 11.41 5.61
N SER A 27 25.34 12.02 4.67
CA SER A 27 24.75 12.68 3.49
C SER A 27 24.03 11.69 2.57
N ASN A 28 24.56 10.48 2.39
CA ASN A 28 23.93 9.43 1.59
C ASN A 28 22.64 8.93 2.24
N PHE A 29 22.62 8.80 3.57
CA PHE A 29 21.43 8.42 4.31
C PHE A 29 20.31 9.47 4.22
N HIS A 30 20.64 10.75 4.39
CA HIS A 30 19.65 11.83 4.24
C HIS A 30 19.07 11.90 2.82
N THR A 31 19.92 11.72 1.80
CA THR A 31 19.46 11.66 0.40
C THR A 31 18.53 10.48 0.16
N LEU A 32 18.83 9.31 0.75
CA LEU A 32 17.98 8.13 0.65
C LEU A 32 16.61 8.35 1.32
N LEU A 33 16.60 8.95 2.52
CA LEU A 33 15.35 9.26 3.22
C LEU A 33 14.47 10.22 2.41
N ALA A 34 15.06 11.30 1.89
CA ALA A 34 14.34 12.24 1.02
C ALA A 34 13.76 11.54 -0.23
N SER A 35 14.53 10.65 -0.87
CA SER A 35 14.05 9.87 -2.01
C SER A 35 12.91 8.92 -1.65
N ILE A 36 12.91 8.34 -0.44
CA ILE A 36 11.82 7.48 0.04
C ILE A 36 10.56 8.31 0.29
N GLU A 37 10.70 9.51 0.85
CA GLU A 37 9.60 10.43 1.10
C GLU A 37 8.96 10.91 -0.20
N ASP A 38 9.78 11.31 -1.18
CA ASP A 38 9.32 11.70 -2.52
C ASP A 38 8.57 10.55 -3.21
N GLU A 39 9.09 9.33 -3.12
CA GLU A 39 8.42 8.16 -3.68
C GLU A 39 7.08 7.89 -2.99
N LYS A 40 7.00 8.01 -1.66
CA LYS A 40 5.74 7.87 -0.92
C LYS A 40 4.71 8.92 -1.34
N LEU A 41 5.12 10.18 -1.53
CA LEU A 41 4.25 11.25 -2.04
C LEU A 41 3.77 10.94 -3.46
N ARG A 42 4.67 10.46 -4.33
CA ARG A 42 4.31 10.05 -5.69
C ARG A 42 3.29 8.92 -5.71
N VAL A 43 3.48 7.90 -4.86
CA VAL A 43 2.55 6.76 -4.74
C VAL A 43 1.19 7.22 -4.20
N LYS A 44 1.18 8.11 -3.20
CA LYS A 44 -0.06 8.74 -2.70
C LYS A 44 -0.81 9.46 -3.82
N ALA A 45 -0.15 10.36 -4.54
CA ALA A 45 -0.77 11.13 -5.61
C ALA A 45 -1.34 10.23 -6.73
N LEU A 46 -0.63 9.14 -7.08
CA LEU A 46 -1.14 8.15 -8.04
C LEU A 46 -2.37 7.39 -7.53
N ALA A 47 -2.41 7.08 -6.23
CA ALA A 47 -3.55 6.41 -5.62
C ALA A 47 -4.78 7.33 -5.58
N GLU A 48 -4.62 8.58 -5.15
CA GLU A 48 -5.68 9.58 -5.11
C GLU A 48 -6.24 9.85 -6.51
N LYS A 49 -5.36 10.08 -7.49
CA LYS A 49 -5.77 10.28 -8.89
C LYS A 49 -6.55 9.10 -9.45
N ALA A 50 -6.10 7.87 -9.16
CA ALA A 50 -6.81 6.67 -9.61
C ALA A 50 -8.17 6.52 -8.91
N ASN A 51 -8.22 6.72 -7.60
CA ASN A 51 -9.41 6.55 -6.80
C ASN A 51 -10.46 7.65 -7.07
N ALA A 52 -10.06 8.85 -7.47
CA ALA A 52 -10.96 9.94 -7.88
C ALA A 52 -11.84 9.59 -9.10
N SER A 53 -11.46 8.58 -9.89
CA SER A 53 -12.30 8.08 -10.99
C SER A 53 -13.45 7.18 -10.51
N ILE A 54 -13.43 6.73 -9.25
CA ILE A 54 -14.39 5.79 -8.68
C ILE A 54 -15.52 6.57 -8.02
N ARG A 55 -16.66 6.65 -8.69
CA ARG A 55 -17.81 7.48 -8.27
C ARG A 55 -18.80 6.73 -7.37
N MET A 56 -18.35 6.29 -6.19
CA MET A 56 -19.22 5.53 -5.27
C MET A 56 -20.35 6.39 -4.69
N PRO A 57 -21.55 5.84 -4.47
CA PRO A 57 -22.68 6.56 -3.86
C PRO A 57 -22.67 6.56 -2.31
N VAL A 58 -21.74 5.84 -1.68
CA VAL A 58 -21.66 5.67 -0.23
C VAL A 58 -20.22 5.69 0.25
N ARG A 59 -19.98 5.89 1.56
CA ARG A 59 -18.62 5.88 2.10
C ARG A 59 -17.94 4.54 1.88
N TRP A 60 -16.67 4.60 1.50
CA TRP A 60 -15.89 3.43 1.17
C TRP A 60 -14.41 3.65 1.49
N THR A 61 -13.66 2.56 1.60
CA THR A 61 -12.22 2.59 1.80
C THR A 61 -11.52 1.44 1.08
N SER A 62 -10.19 1.39 1.16
CA SER A 62 -9.38 0.30 0.62
C SER A 62 -9.27 -0.83 1.63
N ALA A 63 -9.49 -2.05 1.15
CA ALA A 63 -9.22 -3.26 1.91
C ALA A 63 -8.40 -4.24 1.10
N GLN A 64 -7.65 -5.12 1.77
CA GLN A 64 -7.00 -6.24 1.12
C GLN A 64 -7.64 -7.54 1.57
N LYS A 65 -7.58 -8.57 0.74
CA LYS A 65 -7.97 -9.92 1.15
C LYS A 65 -6.74 -10.79 1.11
N ILE A 66 -6.47 -11.49 2.22
CA ILE A 66 -5.38 -12.47 2.25
C ILE A 66 -5.80 -13.66 1.38
N ASP A 67 -5.01 -13.94 0.34
CA ASP A 67 -5.09 -15.19 -0.41
C ASP A 67 -4.30 -16.27 0.33
N LEU A 68 -4.99 -17.12 1.09
CA LEU A 68 -4.34 -18.17 1.87
C LEU A 68 -3.69 -19.27 1.02
N ALA A 69 -3.98 -19.36 -0.28
CA ALA A 69 -3.28 -20.30 -1.16
C ALA A 69 -1.80 -19.92 -1.38
N ARG A 70 -1.37 -18.75 -0.89
CA ARG A 70 0.02 -18.28 -0.96
C ARG A 70 0.59 -17.92 0.42
N ARG A 71 -0.11 -18.19 1.52
CA ARG A 71 0.34 -17.86 2.89
C ARG A 71 1.63 -18.60 3.27
N ASP A 72 1.80 -19.82 2.76
CA ASP A 72 2.97 -20.67 2.92
C ASP A 72 4.24 -20.16 2.21
N ARG A 73 4.12 -19.13 1.35
CA ARG A 73 5.26 -18.48 0.69
C ARG A 73 5.66 -17.16 1.32
N LEU A 74 5.11 -16.79 2.48
CA LEU A 74 5.41 -15.54 3.19
C LEU A 74 6.88 -15.56 3.64
N ASP A 75 7.73 -14.92 2.85
CA ASP A 75 9.09 -14.56 3.23
C ASP A 75 9.03 -13.17 3.88
N PRO A 76 9.37 -13.03 5.18
CA PRO A 76 9.38 -11.75 5.88
C PRO A 76 10.40 -10.74 5.31
N SER A 77 11.32 -11.17 4.44
CA SER A 77 12.33 -10.30 3.82
C SER A 77 11.90 -9.66 2.50
N HIS A 78 10.71 -10.00 2.00
CA HIS A 78 10.14 -9.48 0.76
C HIS A 78 8.82 -8.75 1.04
N ASP A 79 8.90 -7.60 1.71
CA ASP A 79 7.75 -6.86 2.22
C ASP A 79 6.70 -6.41 1.18
N GLU A 80 6.92 -6.48 -0.15
CA GLU A 80 6.02 -5.76 -1.09
C GLU A 80 5.73 -6.43 -2.44
N LYS A 81 6.01 -7.72 -2.67
CA LYS A 81 5.78 -8.37 -3.99
C LYS A 81 4.75 -9.49 -4.04
N TYR A 82 3.84 -9.57 -3.07
CA TYR A 82 2.64 -10.37 -3.27
C TYR A 82 1.62 -9.51 -4.03
N ASN A 83 1.01 -10.08 -5.07
CA ASN A 83 -0.12 -9.54 -5.83
C ASN A 83 -1.33 -9.33 -4.89
N THR A 84 -1.21 -8.43 -3.93
CA THR A 84 -2.24 -8.06 -2.99
C THR A 84 -3.20 -7.16 -3.75
N VAL A 85 -4.31 -7.77 -4.13
CA VAL A 85 -5.40 -7.06 -4.78
C VAL A 85 -6.02 -6.15 -3.71
N THR A 86 -6.06 -4.86 -4.02
CA THR A 86 -6.72 -3.86 -3.18
C THR A 86 -8.16 -3.71 -3.68
N HIS A 87 -9.09 -3.96 -2.78
CA HIS A 87 -10.53 -3.96 -3.00
C HIS A 87 -11.18 -2.69 -2.44
N ILE A 88 -12.39 -2.41 -2.91
CA ILE A 88 -13.28 -1.43 -2.30
C ILE A 88 -14.02 -2.13 -1.16
N LEU A 89 -13.84 -1.63 0.07
CA LEU A 89 -14.65 -1.95 1.23
C LEU A 89 -15.74 -0.89 1.37
N VAL A 90 -17.00 -1.31 1.28
CA VAL A 90 -18.14 -0.43 1.50
C VAL A 90 -18.34 -0.27 3.01
N LEU A 91 -18.37 0.97 3.50
CA LEU A 91 -18.48 1.25 4.95
C LEU A 91 -19.94 1.40 5.39
N ASP A 92 -20.79 1.90 4.51
CA ASP A 92 -22.22 2.01 4.74
C ASP A 92 -22.99 0.95 3.94
N GLU A 93 -24.26 0.77 4.25
CA GLU A 93 -25.12 -0.08 3.44
C GLU A 93 -25.30 0.52 2.04
N LEU A 94 -25.10 -0.29 1.00
CA LEU A 94 -25.26 0.11 -0.39
C LEU A 94 -26.45 -0.63 -1.01
N ARG A 95 -27.46 0.14 -1.41
CA ARG A 95 -28.65 -0.33 -2.13
C ARG A 95 -28.84 0.48 -3.40
N ASP A 96 -28.83 -0.21 -4.52
CA ASP A 96 -29.15 0.36 -5.84
C ASP A 96 -29.95 -0.67 -6.65
N GLY A 97 -31.28 -0.52 -6.62
CA GLY A 97 -32.22 -1.50 -7.19
C GLY A 97 -32.02 -2.90 -6.59
N ARG A 98 -31.56 -3.85 -7.42
CA ARG A 98 -31.24 -5.22 -7.00
C ARG A 98 -29.80 -5.39 -6.49
N PHE A 99 -28.96 -4.37 -6.66
CA PHE A 99 -27.59 -4.40 -6.17
C PHE A 99 -27.59 -4.06 -4.68
N TYR A 100 -27.15 -5.03 -3.86
CA TYR A 100 -27.09 -4.88 -2.42
C TYR A 100 -25.71 -5.25 -1.90
N ARG A 101 -25.13 -4.40 -1.04
CA ARG A 101 -23.98 -4.73 -0.21
C ARG A 101 -24.23 -4.28 1.23
N PRO A 102 -24.12 -5.17 2.22
CA PRO A 102 -24.15 -4.75 3.61
C PRO A 102 -22.93 -3.88 3.93
N ALA A 103 -23.04 -3.06 4.97
CA ALA A 103 -21.90 -2.34 5.53
C ALA A 103 -20.76 -3.32 5.86
N LYS A 104 -19.52 -2.86 5.72
CA LYS A 104 -18.29 -3.64 5.93
C LYS A 104 -18.15 -4.86 5.01
N SER A 105 -18.65 -4.76 3.78
CA SER A 105 -18.46 -5.80 2.74
C SER A 105 -17.68 -5.30 1.54
N LEU A 106 -16.98 -6.21 0.86
CA LEU A 106 -16.27 -5.88 -0.36
C LEU A 106 -17.25 -5.69 -1.50
N LEU A 107 -17.01 -4.68 -2.33
CA LEU A 107 -17.88 -4.39 -3.48
C LEU A 107 -17.96 -5.58 -4.45
N CYS A 108 -16.84 -6.27 -4.66
CA CYS A 108 -16.73 -7.42 -5.56
C CYS A 108 -17.33 -8.73 -5.02
N THR A 109 -18.00 -8.73 -3.86
CA THR A 109 -18.64 -9.95 -3.35
C THR A 109 -19.77 -10.44 -4.23
N SER A 110 -20.09 -11.74 -4.10
CA SER A 110 -21.31 -12.26 -4.70
C SER A 110 -22.55 -11.67 -4.01
N PRO A 111 -23.73 -11.69 -4.66
CA PRO A 111 -24.99 -11.24 -4.05
C PRO A 111 -25.36 -11.96 -2.74
N GLN A 112 -24.76 -13.12 -2.47
CA GLN A 112 -24.91 -13.86 -1.20
C GLN A 112 -24.03 -13.27 -0.07
N ALA A 113 -23.39 -12.12 -0.29
CA ALA A 113 -22.57 -11.37 0.66
C ALA A 113 -21.37 -12.16 1.25
N ASN A 114 -20.93 -13.23 0.60
CA ASN A 114 -19.73 -13.93 1.02
C ASN A 114 -18.49 -13.15 0.50
N ASN A 115 -17.77 -12.48 1.40
CA ASN A 115 -16.44 -11.89 1.16
C ASN A 115 -15.36 -12.95 0.81
N GLY A 116 -15.77 -14.22 0.76
CA GLY A 116 -15.01 -15.42 0.52
C GLY A 116 -14.49 -16.01 1.83
N LYS A 117 -13.97 -17.24 1.74
CA LYS A 117 -13.65 -18.12 2.87
C LYS A 117 -12.74 -17.53 3.97
N TYR A 118 -12.02 -16.45 3.69
CA TYR A 118 -10.97 -15.91 4.56
C TYR A 118 -11.08 -14.41 4.83
N TRP A 119 -12.29 -13.86 4.77
CA TRP A 119 -12.56 -12.51 5.22
C TRP A 119 -12.87 -12.51 6.73
N THR A 120 -12.09 -11.79 7.52
CA THR A 120 -12.25 -11.69 8.99
C THR A 120 -12.83 -10.35 9.45
N GLY A 121 -13.22 -9.46 8.53
CA GLY A 121 -13.83 -8.15 8.86
C GLY A 121 -12.84 -6.98 8.90
N ASP A 122 -11.59 -7.25 9.29
CA ASP A 122 -10.62 -6.20 9.67
C ASP A 122 -9.40 -6.15 8.74
N PHE A 123 -9.64 -6.11 7.43
CA PHE A 123 -8.56 -5.96 6.45
C PHE A 123 -8.57 -4.61 5.75
N GLN A 124 -8.96 -3.56 6.47
CA GLN A 124 -8.74 -2.19 6.01
C GLN A 124 -7.24 -2.00 5.83
N VAL A 125 -6.82 -1.43 4.69
CA VAL A 125 -5.40 -1.19 4.44
C VAL A 125 -5.23 0.21 3.89
N HIS A 126 -4.45 1.01 4.60
CA HIS A 126 -4.10 2.37 4.21
C HIS A 126 -2.63 2.43 3.78
N GLY A 127 -2.33 3.37 2.87
CA GLY A 127 -0.96 3.78 2.62
C GLY A 127 -0.53 4.84 3.62
N SER A 128 0.76 5.01 3.82
CA SER A 128 1.31 6.04 4.71
C SER A 128 2.31 6.91 3.95
N SER A 129 2.18 8.22 4.10
CA SER A 129 3.07 9.25 3.55
C SER A 129 3.46 10.24 4.64
N ILE A 130 4.36 11.17 4.34
CA ILE A 130 4.71 12.27 5.25
C ILE A 130 3.51 13.20 5.56
N GLU A 131 2.54 13.27 4.65
CA GLU A 131 1.29 14.03 4.81
C GLU A 131 0.19 13.24 5.56
N GLY A 132 0.51 12.04 6.04
CA GLY A 132 -0.42 11.16 6.74
C GLY A 132 -0.88 9.96 5.91
N GLN A 133 -1.90 9.28 6.43
CA GLN A 133 -2.48 8.10 5.82
C GLN A 133 -3.38 8.44 4.64
N TYR A 134 -3.48 7.52 3.67
CA TYR A 134 -4.33 7.66 2.50
C TYR A 134 -4.95 6.32 2.09
N VAL A 135 -6.05 6.38 1.35
CA VAL A 135 -6.70 5.19 0.78
C VAL A 135 -5.86 4.66 -0.38
N ARG A 136 -5.44 3.39 -0.30
CA ARG A 136 -4.58 2.78 -1.33
C ARG A 136 -5.32 2.71 -2.67
N LYS A 137 -4.55 2.70 -3.76
CA LYS A 137 -5.07 2.50 -5.11
C LYS A 137 -5.84 1.18 -5.19
N VAL A 138 -7.10 1.23 -5.61
CA VAL A 138 -7.89 0.03 -5.88
C VAL A 138 -7.33 -0.70 -7.12
N THR A 139 -7.08 -2.00 -7.00
CA THR A 139 -6.55 -2.85 -8.09
C THR A 139 -7.46 -4.03 -8.44
N CYS A 140 -8.53 -4.26 -7.68
CA CYS A 140 -9.50 -5.31 -7.99
C CYS A 140 -10.33 -4.97 -9.23
N VAL A 141 -10.06 -5.63 -10.35
CA VAL A 141 -10.81 -5.46 -11.62
C VAL A 141 -12.33 -5.61 -11.43
N THR A 142 -12.78 -6.56 -10.61
CA THR A 142 -14.21 -6.74 -10.33
C THR A 142 -14.83 -5.58 -9.54
N CYS A 143 -14.08 -4.96 -8.61
CA CYS A 143 -14.55 -3.77 -7.92
C CYS A 143 -14.66 -2.60 -8.90
N LEU A 144 -13.65 -2.41 -9.75
CA LEU A 144 -13.63 -1.33 -10.75
C LEU A 144 -14.82 -1.48 -11.73
N ARG A 145 -15.03 -2.68 -12.28
CA ARG A 145 -16.19 -2.98 -13.15
C ARG A 145 -17.53 -2.80 -12.45
N ALA A 146 -17.63 -3.14 -11.16
CA ALA A 146 -18.86 -2.93 -10.42
C ALA A 146 -19.13 -1.44 -10.19
N ALA A 147 -18.09 -0.64 -9.94
CA ALA A 147 -18.18 0.79 -9.72
C ALA A 147 -18.59 1.59 -10.97
N GLU A 148 -18.36 1.05 -12.18
CA GLU A 148 -18.82 1.65 -13.44
C GLU A 148 -20.34 1.91 -13.48
N LYS A 149 -21.13 1.20 -12.65
CA LYS A 149 -22.56 1.47 -12.47
C LYS A 149 -22.89 2.91 -12.09
N TRP A 150 -21.95 3.58 -11.43
CA TRP A 150 -22.11 4.93 -10.90
C TRP A 150 -21.18 5.93 -11.61
N ALA A 151 -20.64 5.60 -12.78
CA ALA A 151 -19.70 6.47 -13.51
C ALA A 151 -20.26 7.89 -13.77
N GLU A 152 -21.58 8.01 -13.94
CA GLU A 152 -22.30 9.27 -14.18
C GLU A 152 -22.92 9.88 -12.92
N LEU A 153 -22.54 9.41 -11.72
CA LEU A 153 -23.06 9.97 -10.48
C LEU A 153 -22.58 11.41 -10.31
N GLU A 154 -23.53 12.34 -10.15
CA GLU A 154 -23.26 13.77 -10.01
C GLU A 154 -22.51 14.09 -8.70
N HIS A 155 -22.88 13.41 -7.61
CA HIS A 155 -22.38 13.65 -6.26
C HIS A 155 -21.79 12.37 -5.67
N PRO A 156 -20.61 11.92 -6.12
CA PRO A 156 -19.95 10.77 -5.53
C PRO A 156 -19.41 11.08 -4.13
N VAL A 157 -19.29 10.03 -3.32
CA VAL A 157 -18.69 10.06 -2.00
C VAL A 157 -17.21 9.69 -2.11
N ASP A 158 -16.36 10.57 -1.60
CA ASP A 158 -14.92 10.38 -1.57
C ASP A 158 -14.51 9.19 -0.68
N PRO A 159 -13.41 8.50 -1.02
CA PRO A 159 -12.85 7.46 -0.17
C PRO A 159 -12.38 8.03 1.17
N VAL A 160 -12.63 7.30 2.26
CA VAL A 160 -12.25 7.74 3.61
C VAL A 160 -11.15 6.86 4.20
N VAL A 161 -10.20 7.49 4.87
CA VAL A 161 -9.28 6.80 5.77
C VAL A 161 -10.04 6.49 7.06
N VAL A 162 -9.95 5.26 7.54
CA VAL A 162 -10.63 4.83 8.75
C VAL A 162 -9.52 4.57 9.78
N LEU A 163 -9.49 5.40 10.81
CA LEU A 163 -8.58 5.22 11.94
C LEU A 163 -9.35 4.41 12.98
N GLU A 164 -8.85 3.21 13.31
CA GLU A 164 -9.36 2.40 14.43
C GLU A 164 -9.02 3.04 15.78
#